data_AF-A0A815R226-F1
#
_entry.id   AF-A0A815R226-F1
#
_cell.length_a   1.000
_cell.length_b   1.000
_cell.length_c   1.000
_cell.angle_alpha   90.00
_cell.angle_beta   90.00
_cell.angle_gamma   90.00
#
_symmetry.space_group_name_H-M   'P 1'
#
loop_
_entity.id
_entity.type
_entity.pdbx_description
1 polymer ?
#
loop_
_entity_poly.entity_id
_entity_poly.type
_entity_poly.pdbx_seq_one_letter_code
_entity_poly.pdbx_strand_id
1 'polypeptide(L)'
;MVRLLHEKGELDEHCMPKRQNLDTLAITDEEMFNWVHDKKRPDIIDKQIAICSRSLQDNDNNNNNCWHLYRIRMISSDGSIFRKELGFIVPFQMPKLSPFNIYDTDEIYTIEVIYVDEIDYNTYQSEINSFCPFLFEKVFTIDKNILKYDPHQSSYKMLPCLLDDWNRIDIVRMAEMIERAQTTVKDNLDLNENDVYIYSVPNSNEKVSLILDTDADNNIPLKSANSLDHNGETYVDYYKRKYGLILKYPDMPMARLKYAARLTMNFLHCDHEIRKKTKTCDRESMYYPVEVLTYAALNKQDFQLFNKMPSIFTRITQLYHIERLRKYIGENLHHYKLSTVAVEDMSPVTFQDCLRNSVPHSSINNNHVITTTQTFTQTCLKLPLIDLTYNNVMSISLINHHDQLTPHILFQAITRHSTGEKMDMENLEILGDCFLKLAVSLSKYYKYPQESAGFLTIRKTHFISNLTLYRRITEKNLKSYLYTQKIVYRGKEANWLPPGYIVTNENVEELNNNNNNIYELGNRMYLKQVVKQKAFADMAESLIGAILITSGYSCAMKFMDWLGLDVFPKDENGTVSFVHTGWPPKQTYSLCIY
;
A
#
# COMPACT_ATOMS: atom_id res chain seq x y z
N MET A 1 -47.57 -40.71 -6.59
CA MET A 1 -47.06 -39.42 -7.10
C MET A 1 -46.93 -38.39 -5.98
N VAL A 2 -48.01 -37.97 -5.30
CA VAL A 2 -47.94 -36.97 -4.20
C VAL A 2 -47.06 -37.41 -3.02
N ARG A 3 -47.13 -38.68 -2.59
CA ARG A 3 -46.19 -39.22 -1.57
C ARG A 3 -44.72 -39.16 -2.01
N LEU A 4 -44.45 -39.49 -3.27
CA LEU A 4 -43.09 -39.44 -3.85
C LEU A 4 -42.56 -38.00 -3.97
N LEU A 5 -43.44 -37.03 -4.25
CA LEU A 5 -43.10 -35.61 -4.30
C LEU A 5 -42.89 -35.02 -2.89
N HIS A 6 -43.62 -35.51 -1.89
CA HIS A 6 -43.48 -35.13 -0.49
C HIS A 6 -42.24 -35.78 0.16
N GLU A 7 -41.88 -37.01 -0.21
CA GLU A 7 -40.61 -37.65 0.19
C GLU A 7 -39.39 -36.98 -0.44
N LYS A 8 -39.56 -36.28 -1.58
CA LYS A 8 -38.51 -35.51 -2.27
C LYS A 8 -38.44 -34.02 -1.88
N GLY A 9 -39.34 -33.54 -1.03
CA GLY A 9 -39.37 -32.12 -0.61
C GLY A 9 -39.75 -31.11 -1.70
N GLU A 10 -40.23 -31.56 -2.86
CA GLU A 10 -40.50 -30.69 -4.03
C GLU A 10 -41.78 -29.85 -3.90
N LEU A 11 -42.61 -30.10 -2.87
CA LEU A 11 -43.93 -29.46 -2.70
C LEU A 11 -43.93 -28.23 -1.78
N ASP A 12 -42.87 -27.98 -1.01
CA ASP A 12 -42.98 -27.12 0.18
C ASP A 12 -42.49 -25.67 0.03
N GLU A 13 -41.65 -25.34 -0.96
CA GLU A 13 -40.93 -24.04 -0.93
C GLU A 13 -41.46 -22.95 -1.88
N HIS A 14 -42.22 -23.28 -2.93
CA HIS A 14 -42.76 -22.29 -3.87
C HIS A 14 -44.28 -22.27 -4.01
N CYS A 15 -44.98 -23.16 -3.29
CA CYS A 15 -46.42 -23.24 -3.23
C CYS A 15 -46.88 -23.19 -1.76
N MET A 16 -46.98 -22.01 -1.15
CA MET A 16 -47.66 -21.88 0.15
C MET A 16 -49.18 -22.09 -0.04
N PRO A 17 -49.86 -22.87 0.84
CA PRO A 17 -49.97 -22.48 2.25
C PRO A 17 -49.98 -23.61 3.33
N LYS A 18 -49.70 -23.15 4.56
CA LYS A 18 -49.83 -23.76 5.91
C LYS A 18 -48.72 -24.72 6.38
N ARG A 19 -47.66 -24.12 6.94
CA ARG A 19 -46.86 -24.72 8.03
C ARG A 19 -47.74 -24.93 9.26
N GLN A 20 -48.27 -26.14 9.44
CA GLN A 20 -48.63 -26.65 10.76
C GLN A 20 -48.14 -28.10 10.85
N ASN A 21 -47.26 -28.33 11.83
CA ASN A 21 -46.64 -29.60 12.21
C ASN A 21 -45.47 -30.06 11.33
N LEU A 22 -44.25 -29.66 11.71
CA LEU A 22 -43.04 -30.49 11.58
C LEU A 22 -41.95 -29.93 12.50
N ASP A 23 -42.13 -30.17 13.80
CA ASP A 23 -41.04 -30.20 14.77
C ASP A 23 -40.26 -31.50 14.53
N THR A 24 -39.24 -31.47 13.67
CA THR A 24 -38.06 -32.36 13.66
C THR A 24 -37.27 -32.16 12.35
N LEU A 25 -36.48 -31.08 12.28
CA LEU A 25 -35.27 -30.93 11.45
C LEU A 25 -34.55 -29.64 11.89
N ALA A 26 -34.34 -29.52 13.20
CA ALA A 26 -33.58 -28.45 13.80
C ALA A 26 -32.08 -28.78 13.66
N ILE A 27 -31.37 -28.06 12.79
CA ILE A 27 -29.95 -27.64 12.93
C ILE A 27 -29.46 -26.77 11.74
N THR A 28 -30.19 -26.65 10.61
CA THR A 28 -29.70 -25.87 9.43
C THR A 28 -30.36 -24.50 9.19
N ASP A 29 -31.47 -24.18 9.85
CA ASP A 29 -32.26 -22.95 9.55
C ASP A 29 -31.83 -21.72 10.36
N GLU A 30 -31.12 -21.90 11.47
CA GLU A 30 -30.73 -20.81 12.36
C GLU A 30 -29.68 -19.89 11.70
N GLU A 31 -28.74 -20.45 10.93
CA GLU A 31 -27.75 -19.67 10.16
C GLU A 31 -28.38 -18.88 9.02
N MET A 32 -29.38 -19.46 8.34
CA MET A 32 -30.08 -18.81 7.24
C MET A 32 -31.04 -17.72 7.73
N PHE A 33 -31.68 -17.93 8.88
CA PHE A 33 -32.51 -16.93 9.56
C PHE A 33 -31.66 -15.75 10.08
N ASN A 34 -30.51 -16.04 10.69
CA ASN A 34 -29.55 -15.01 11.12
C ASN A 34 -28.96 -14.20 9.94
N TRP A 35 -28.75 -14.84 8.78
CA TRP A 35 -28.25 -14.18 7.56
C TRP A 35 -29.19 -13.08 7.02
N VAL A 36 -30.51 -13.25 7.13
CA VAL A 36 -31.49 -12.22 6.72
C VAL A 36 -31.46 -11.02 7.67
N HIS A 37 -31.21 -11.25 8.97
CA HIS A 37 -31.13 -10.19 9.97
C HIS A 37 -29.80 -9.41 9.92
N ASP A 38 -28.69 -10.05 9.53
CA ASP A 38 -27.37 -9.40 9.46
C ASP A 38 -27.20 -8.39 8.31
N LYS A 39 -28.03 -8.43 7.26
CA LYS A 39 -28.06 -7.40 6.20
C LYS A 39 -28.40 -5.98 6.70
N LYS A 40 -28.82 -5.83 7.97
CA LYS A 40 -29.17 -4.54 8.59
C LYS A 40 -28.02 -3.87 9.37
N ARG A 41 -26.86 -4.50 9.52
CA ARG A 41 -25.70 -3.88 10.21
C ARG A 41 -24.99 -2.87 9.30
N PRO A 42 -24.40 -1.79 9.85
CA PRO A 42 -23.71 -0.81 9.03
C PRO A 42 -22.56 -1.45 8.23
N ASP A 43 -22.55 -1.20 6.92
CA ASP A 43 -21.55 -1.68 5.96
C ASP A 43 -20.16 -1.08 6.15
N ILE A 44 -19.99 -0.18 7.12
CA ILE A 44 -18.79 0.63 7.32
C ILE A 44 -18.04 0.13 8.55
N ILE A 45 -16.75 -0.18 8.36
CA ILE A 45 -15.85 -0.72 9.38
C ILE A 45 -14.71 0.27 9.62
N ASP A 46 -14.41 0.52 10.89
CA ASP A 46 -13.18 1.17 11.30
C ASP A 46 -12.05 0.14 11.38
N LYS A 47 -11.26 0.05 10.31
CA LYS A 47 -10.09 -0.81 10.20
C LYS A 47 -8.89 -0.12 10.85
N GLN A 48 -8.20 -0.78 11.77
CA GLN A 48 -6.91 -0.29 12.25
C GLN A 48 -5.86 -0.38 11.12
N ILE A 49 -5.09 0.69 10.92
CA ILE A 49 -3.99 0.69 9.95
C ILE A 49 -2.98 -0.36 10.40
N ALA A 50 -2.48 -1.20 9.46
CA ALA A 50 -1.53 -2.29 9.76
C ALA A 50 -0.30 -1.78 10.53
N ILE A 51 0.12 -0.55 10.20
CA ILE A 51 1.23 0.14 10.86
C ILE A 51 0.99 0.36 12.36
N CYS A 52 -0.24 0.25 12.85
CA CYS A 52 -0.59 0.44 14.26
C CYS A 52 -1.02 -0.86 14.96
N SER A 53 -1.09 -2.01 14.27
CA SER A 53 -1.54 -3.26 14.88
C SER A 53 -0.43 -3.93 15.68
N ARG A 54 -0.59 -3.96 17.02
CA ARG A 54 0.32 -4.64 17.98
C ARG A 54 0.57 -6.12 17.67
N SER A 55 -0.34 -6.78 16.94
CA SER A 55 -0.25 -8.19 16.53
C SER A 55 0.92 -8.51 15.58
N LEU A 56 1.66 -7.48 15.16
CA LEU A 56 2.81 -7.59 14.26
C LEU A 56 4.16 -7.43 14.97
N GLN A 57 4.18 -7.16 16.28
CA GLN A 57 5.42 -7.23 17.05
C GLN A 57 5.81 -8.71 17.14
N ASP A 58 6.92 -9.09 16.49
CA ASP A 58 7.52 -10.38 16.76
C ASP A 58 7.86 -10.39 18.26
N ASN A 59 7.43 -11.43 18.96
CA ASN A 59 7.67 -11.64 20.40
C ASN A 59 9.15 -11.95 20.70
N ASP A 60 10.07 -11.33 19.96
CA ASP A 60 11.49 -11.37 20.27
C ASP A 60 11.75 -10.44 21.45
N ASN A 61 11.33 -10.92 22.62
CA ASN A 61 11.75 -10.49 23.96
C ASN A 61 13.24 -10.84 24.21
N ASN A 62 14.08 -10.84 23.18
CA ASN A 62 15.50 -10.86 23.38
C ASN A 62 15.95 -9.42 23.58
N ASN A 63 16.39 -9.16 24.80
CA ASN A 63 17.07 -7.96 25.28
C ASN A 63 18.44 -7.81 24.59
N ASN A 64 18.52 -8.04 23.28
CA ASN A 64 19.73 -7.89 22.49
C ASN A 64 19.76 -6.45 21.99
N ASN A 65 20.77 -5.70 22.42
CA ASN A 65 21.08 -4.37 21.88
C ASN A 65 21.60 -4.43 20.42
N CYS A 66 21.65 -5.63 19.83
CA CYS A 66 21.98 -5.83 18.43
C CYS A 66 20.86 -5.37 17.52
N TRP A 67 21.18 -4.38 16.69
CA TRP A 67 20.34 -3.89 15.62
C TRP A 67 21.04 -4.18 14.30
N HIS A 68 20.26 -4.22 13.22
CA HIS A 68 20.73 -4.49 11.88
C HIS A 68 20.73 -3.20 11.08
N LEU A 69 21.87 -2.89 10.47
CA LEU A 69 22.07 -1.74 9.61
C LEU A 69 21.77 -2.10 8.15
N TYR A 70 20.95 -1.28 7.52
CA TYR A 70 20.62 -1.38 6.10
C TYR A 70 20.96 -0.07 5.40
N ARG A 71 21.45 -0.18 4.17
CA ARG A 71 21.62 0.95 3.27
C ARG A 71 20.54 0.96 2.21
N ILE A 72 20.15 2.17 1.84
CA ILE A 72 19.23 2.47 0.75
C ILE A 72 20.08 3.02 -0.39
N ARG A 73 20.24 2.22 -1.43
CA ARG A 73 20.88 2.65 -2.67
C ARG A 73 19.82 3.17 -3.62
N MET A 74 20.06 4.36 -4.16
CA MET A 74 19.20 5.02 -5.13
C MET A 74 19.94 5.12 -6.47
N ILE A 75 19.40 4.46 -7.49
CA ILE A 75 19.97 4.35 -8.83
C ILE A 75 19.05 5.12 -9.79
N SER A 76 19.56 6.14 -10.47
CA SER A 76 18.79 6.87 -11.49
C SER A 76 18.64 6.04 -12.77
N SER A 77 17.70 6.42 -13.63
CA SER A 77 17.42 5.76 -14.91
C SER A 77 18.61 5.73 -15.88
N ASP A 78 19.58 6.64 -15.72
CA ASP A 78 20.83 6.67 -16.48
C ASP A 78 21.92 5.72 -15.91
N GLY A 79 21.63 5.05 -14.81
CA GLY A 79 22.55 4.16 -14.08
C GLY A 79 23.45 4.90 -13.07
N SER A 80 23.32 6.22 -12.93
CA SER A 80 24.07 6.97 -11.93
C SER A 80 23.60 6.63 -10.51
N ILE A 81 24.55 6.51 -9.59
CA ILE A 81 24.26 6.21 -8.17
C ILE A 81 24.42 7.49 -7.37
N PHE A 82 23.45 7.76 -6.50
CA PHE A 82 23.52 8.90 -5.60
C PHE A 82 24.65 8.70 -4.60
N ARG A 83 25.66 9.58 -4.60
CA ARG A 83 26.90 9.40 -3.80
C ARG A 83 26.66 9.31 -2.29
N LYS A 84 25.75 10.13 -1.76
CA LYS A 84 25.46 10.20 -0.32
C LYS A 84 24.30 9.28 0.02
N GLU A 85 24.57 8.15 0.64
CA GLU A 85 23.55 7.13 0.88
C GLU A 85 22.74 7.39 2.17
N LEU A 86 21.47 7.01 2.12
CA LEU A 86 20.58 6.97 3.28
C LEU A 86 20.64 5.56 3.88
N GLY A 87 20.64 5.46 5.19
CA GLY A 87 20.57 4.19 5.91
C GLY A 87 19.37 4.15 6.84
N PHE A 88 19.13 2.97 7.38
CA PHE A 88 18.25 2.80 8.53
C PHE A 88 18.68 1.62 9.37
N ILE A 89 18.30 1.65 10.64
CA ILE A 89 18.55 0.56 11.58
C ILE A 89 17.23 -0.04 12.04
N VAL A 90 17.21 -1.36 12.25
CA VAL A 90 16.06 -2.11 12.74
C VAL A 90 16.51 -3.19 13.73
N PRO A 91 15.73 -3.52 14.77
CA PRO A 91 16.13 -4.48 15.81
C PRO A 91 15.89 -5.94 15.41
N PHE A 92 15.55 -6.22 14.15
CA PHE A 92 15.33 -7.56 13.62
C PHE A 92 15.88 -7.63 12.20
N GLN A 93 16.29 -8.83 11.79
CA GLN A 93 16.76 -9.06 10.44
C GLN A 93 15.57 -9.07 9.47
N MET A 94 15.54 -8.11 8.56
CA MET A 94 14.51 -8.03 7.52
C MET A 94 14.70 -9.12 6.45
N PRO A 95 13.60 -9.64 5.87
CA PRO A 95 13.69 -10.44 4.67
C PRO A 95 14.29 -9.63 3.53
N LYS A 96 14.91 -10.31 2.55
CA LYS A 96 15.41 -9.65 1.35
C LYS A 96 14.23 -9.04 0.59
N LEU A 97 14.20 -7.71 0.52
CA LEU A 97 13.16 -6.98 -0.21
C LEU A 97 13.53 -6.87 -1.69
N SER A 98 12.53 -7.01 -2.56
CA SER A 98 12.69 -6.72 -3.98
C SER A 98 12.97 -5.22 -4.20
N PRO A 99 13.83 -4.87 -5.17
CA PRO A 99 13.99 -3.48 -5.59
C PRO A 99 12.67 -2.90 -6.09
N PHE A 100 12.48 -1.59 -5.92
CA PHE A 100 11.26 -0.90 -6.33
C PHE A 100 11.56 0.49 -6.88
N ASN A 101 10.65 0.99 -7.71
CA ASN A 101 10.80 2.30 -8.33
C ASN A 101 10.06 3.39 -7.56
N ILE A 102 10.66 4.58 -7.51
CA ILE A 102 10.01 5.84 -7.17
C ILE A 102 10.09 6.79 -8.37
N TYR A 103 9.10 7.65 -8.51
CA TYR A 103 8.88 8.47 -9.70
C TYR A 103 9.04 9.94 -9.32
N ASP A 104 10.12 10.56 -9.77
CA ASP A 104 10.34 12.01 -9.66
C ASP A 104 9.80 12.73 -10.90
N THR A 105 9.86 14.07 -10.92
CA THR A 105 9.32 14.87 -12.01
C THR A 105 9.89 14.48 -13.35
N ASP A 106 11.20 14.21 -13.44
CA ASP A 106 11.88 14.01 -14.72
C ASP A 106 12.65 12.68 -14.80
N GLU A 107 12.73 11.92 -13.69
CA GLU A 107 13.51 10.69 -13.60
C GLU A 107 12.78 9.60 -12.80
N ILE A 108 13.14 8.34 -13.07
CA ILE A 108 12.73 7.18 -12.28
C ILE A 108 13.95 6.72 -11.51
N TYR A 109 13.80 6.55 -10.19
CA TYR A 109 14.84 5.99 -9.35
C TYR A 109 14.48 4.58 -8.92
N THR A 110 15.39 3.64 -9.15
CA THR A 110 15.31 2.28 -8.60
C THR A 110 15.97 2.27 -7.23
N ILE A 111 15.22 1.80 -6.24
CA ILE A 111 15.63 1.73 -4.84
C ILE A 111 15.97 0.29 -4.49
N GLU A 112 17.19 0.09 -3.99
CA GLU A 112 17.65 -1.19 -3.45
C GLU A 112 17.90 -1.06 -1.94
N VAL A 113 17.37 -2.02 -1.17
CA VAL A 113 17.64 -2.13 0.26
C VAL A 113 18.67 -3.24 0.46
N ILE A 114 19.83 -2.88 1.00
CA ILE A 114 20.99 -3.78 1.10
C ILE A 114 21.37 -3.89 2.59
N TYR A 115 21.48 -5.12 3.08
CA TYR A 115 22.00 -5.39 4.43
C TYR A 115 23.49 -5.03 4.48
N VAL A 116 23.89 -4.33 5.54
CA VAL A 116 25.26 -3.87 5.76
C VAL A 116 25.93 -4.70 6.83
N ASP A 117 25.47 -4.57 8.08
CA ASP A 117 26.09 -5.22 9.24
C ASP A 117 25.13 -5.27 10.44
N GLU A 118 25.52 -5.96 11.50
CA GLU A 118 24.94 -5.91 12.83
C GLU A 118 25.70 -4.90 13.70
N ILE A 119 24.97 -4.08 14.46
CA ILE A 119 25.51 -2.95 15.23
C ILE A 119 24.96 -2.96 16.66
N ASP A 120 25.74 -2.43 17.61
CA ASP A 120 25.25 -2.15 18.96
C ASP A 120 24.53 -0.79 19.00
N TYR A 121 23.21 -0.82 19.19
CA TYR A 121 22.38 0.39 19.21
C TYR A 121 22.81 1.37 20.30
N ASN A 122 23.30 0.91 21.46
CA ASN A 122 23.70 1.79 22.55
C ASN A 122 24.84 2.73 22.16
N THR A 123 25.69 2.29 21.23
CA THR A 123 26.82 3.10 20.72
C THR A 123 26.34 4.33 19.96
N TYR A 124 25.19 4.25 19.30
CA TYR A 124 24.63 5.32 18.44
C TYR A 124 23.32 5.91 18.96
N GLN A 125 22.85 5.45 20.13
CA GLN A 125 21.52 5.75 20.65
C GLN A 125 21.32 7.25 20.87
N SER A 126 22.34 7.93 21.41
CA SER A 126 22.27 9.36 21.70
C SER A 126 22.10 10.19 20.43
N GLU A 127 22.91 9.88 19.43
CA GLU A 127 22.97 10.59 18.15
C GLU A 127 21.71 10.35 17.33
N ILE A 128 21.23 9.10 17.27
CA ILE A 128 19.98 8.75 16.56
C ILE A 128 18.76 9.38 17.23
N ASN A 129 18.69 9.35 18.57
CA ASN A 129 17.58 9.98 19.31
C ASN A 129 17.62 11.52 19.28
N SER A 130 18.75 12.11 18.89
CA SER A 130 18.84 13.55 18.59
C SER A 130 18.44 13.83 17.14
N PHE A 131 18.94 13.01 16.20
CA PHE A 131 18.77 13.20 14.77
C PHE A 131 17.35 12.91 14.26
N CYS A 132 16.74 11.78 14.63
CA CYS A 132 15.41 11.43 14.13
C CYS A 132 14.35 12.47 14.52
N PRO A 133 14.23 12.91 15.78
CA PRO A 133 13.26 13.96 16.13
C PRO A 133 13.54 15.27 15.43
N PHE A 134 14.81 15.68 15.34
CA PHE A 134 15.20 16.86 14.57
C PHE A 134 14.73 16.76 13.12
N LEU A 135 14.97 15.64 12.46
CA LEU A 135 14.58 15.39 11.09
C LEU A 135 13.06 15.52 10.92
N PHE A 136 12.27 14.79 11.69
CA PHE A 136 10.81 14.80 11.50
C PHE A 136 10.15 16.10 11.97
N GLU A 137 10.58 16.67 13.08
CA GLU A 137 9.92 17.83 13.69
C GLU A 137 10.40 19.17 13.14
N LYS A 138 11.67 19.29 12.77
CA LYS A 138 12.24 20.55 12.28
C LYS A 138 12.30 20.59 10.76
N VAL A 139 12.67 19.48 10.11
CA VAL A 139 12.78 19.43 8.64
C VAL A 139 11.43 19.13 8.00
N PHE A 140 10.77 18.06 8.43
CA PHE A 140 9.45 17.69 7.89
C PHE A 140 8.27 18.39 8.57
N THR A 141 8.48 19.00 9.73
CA THR A 141 7.48 19.79 10.49
C THR A 141 6.20 19.00 10.79
N ILE A 142 6.36 17.80 11.33
CA ILE A 142 5.22 16.97 11.79
C ILE A 142 4.49 17.62 12.99
N ASP A 143 3.22 17.28 13.17
CA ASP A 143 2.40 17.80 14.27
C ASP A 143 2.69 17.06 15.58
N LYS A 144 3.40 17.75 16.49
CA LYS A 144 3.78 17.24 17.80
C LYS A 144 2.61 17.03 18.76
N ASN A 145 1.45 17.63 18.48
CA ASN A 145 0.26 17.44 19.32
C ASN A 145 -0.34 16.04 19.10
N ILE A 146 -0.15 15.49 17.90
CA ILE A 146 -0.70 14.19 17.47
C ILE A 146 0.37 13.09 17.52
N LEU A 147 1.62 13.42 17.20
CA LEU A 147 2.71 12.48 17.06
C LEU A 147 3.79 12.72 18.12
N LYS A 148 4.16 11.66 18.84
CA LYS A 148 5.24 11.66 19.81
C LYS A 148 6.35 10.71 19.37
N TYR A 149 7.59 11.16 19.48
CA TYR A 149 8.74 10.30 19.26
C TYR A 149 8.88 9.32 20.41
N ASP A 150 8.74 8.03 20.11
CA ASP A 150 9.01 6.93 21.03
C ASP A 150 9.45 5.72 20.19
N PRO A 151 10.76 5.55 19.94
CA PRO A 151 11.25 4.49 19.10
C PRO A 151 10.98 3.11 19.71
N HIS A 152 10.92 2.97 21.04
CA HIS A 152 10.72 1.68 21.70
C HIS A 152 9.27 1.18 21.57
N GLN A 153 8.30 2.09 21.61
CA GLN A 153 6.87 1.77 21.45
C GLN A 153 6.38 1.85 20.00
N SER A 154 7.17 2.47 19.12
CA SER A 154 6.83 2.56 17.69
C SER A 154 6.65 1.16 17.08
N SER A 155 5.64 1.01 16.23
CA SER A 155 5.36 -0.25 15.56
C SER A 155 6.45 -0.67 14.57
N TYR A 156 7.16 0.31 13.99
CA TYR A 156 8.33 0.08 13.14
C TYR A 156 9.49 0.84 13.73
N LYS A 157 10.33 0.09 14.42
CA LYS A 157 11.62 0.52 14.96
C LYS A 157 12.65 0.72 13.84
N MET A 158 12.25 1.34 12.73
CA MET A 158 13.05 1.55 11.52
C MET A 158 13.62 2.97 11.56
N LEU A 159 14.73 3.17 12.27
CA LEU A 159 15.23 4.52 12.53
C LEU A 159 16.15 4.98 11.38
N PRO A 160 15.82 6.09 10.68
CA PRO A 160 16.67 6.61 9.62
C PRO A 160 18.02 7.11 10.16
N CYS A 161 19.08 6.86 9.40
CA CYS A 161 20.41 7.38 9.65
C CYS A 161 21.11 7.73 8.33
N LEU A 162 22.25 8.41 8.41
CA LEU A 162 23.11 8.68 7.26
C LEU A 162 24.31 7.74 7.29
N LEU A 163 24.81 7.40 6.10
CA LEU A 163 25.97 6.52 5.95
C LEU A 163 27.15 7.29 5.34
N ASP A 164 28.35 6.96 5.83
CA ASP A 164 29.62 7.39 5.27
C ASP A 164 30.03 6.50 4.07
N ASP A 165 31.11 6.88 3.39
CA ASP A 165 31.63 6.13 2.23
C ASP A 165 32.10 4.69 2.59
N TRP A 166 32.23 4.38 3.89
CA TRP A 166 32.60 3.07 4.43
C TRP A 166 31.39 2.27 4.95
N ASN A 167 30.16 2.72 4.69
CA ASN A 167 28.90 2.14 5.17
C ASN A 167 28.74 2.14 6.70
N ARG A 168 29.36 3.08 7.41
CA ARG A 168 29.14 3.29 8.84
C ARG A 168 28.18 4.45 9.05
N ILE A 169 27.55 4.51 10.22
CA ILE A 169 26.67 5.62 10.57
C ILE A 169 27.48 6.92 10.65
N ASP A 170 27.13 7.88 9.80
CA ASP A 170 27.79 9.18 9.67
C ASP A 170 27.29 10.15 10.74
N ILE A 171 27.79 9.98 11.96
CA ILE A 171 27.46 10.83 13.11
C ILE A 171 27.85 12.29 12.84
N VAL A 172 28.99 12.50 12.18
CA VAL A 172 29.55 13.84 11.93
C VAL A 172 28.58 14.64 11.07
N ARG A 173 28.16 14.09 9.92
CA ARG A 173 27.20 14.77 9.04
C ARG A 173 25.84 14.96 9.70
N MET A 174 25.36 14.00 10.50
CA MET A 174 24.12 14.19 11.26
C MET A 174 24.23 15.37 12.24
N ALA A 175 25.35 15.51 12.96
CA ALA A 175 25.59 16.62 13.87
C ALA A 175 25.72 17.96 13.13
N GLU A 176 26.47 18.00 12.02
CA GLU A 176 26.62 19.17 11.16
C GLU A 176 25.26 19.68 10.65
N MET A 177 24.34 18.79 10.28
CA MET A 177 22.99 19.18 9.85
C MET A 177 22.17 19.84 10.97
N ILE A 178 22.30 19.34 12.20
CA ILE A 178 21.63 19.88 13.38
C ILE A 178 22.18 21.27 13.70
N GLU A 179 23.50 21.43 13.69
CA GLU A 179 24.19 22.69 13.94
C GLU A 179 23.84 23.72 12.86
N ARG A 180 23.91 23.32 11.59
CA ARG A 180 23.60 24.18 10.44
C ARG A 180 22.22 24.82 10.53
N ALA A 181 21.21 24.09 10.99
CA ALA A 181 19.85 24.63 11.14
C ALA A 181 19.73 25.76 12.17
N GLN A 182 20.74 25.97 13.02
CA GLN A 182 20.81 27.03 14.03
C GLN A 182 21.64 28.23 13.57
N THR A 183 22.38 28.10 12.46
CA THR A 183 23.27 29.14 11.94
C THR A 183 22.51 30.20 11.13
N THR A 184 22.87 31.47 11.34
CA THR A 184 22.31 32.60 10.60
C THR A 184 23.24 33.01 9.46
N VAL A 185 22.68 33.39 8.32
CA VAL A 185 23.48 33.69 7.12
C VAL A 185 24.26 35.00 7.28
N LYS A 186 23.76 35.93 8.10
CA LYS A 186 24.44 37.20 8.40
C LYS A 186 25.87 37.04 8.96
N ASP A 187 26.17 35.90 9.60
CA ASP A 187 27.47 35.66 10.23
C ASP A 187 28.52 35.16 9.22
N ASN A 188 28.07 34.67 8.06
CA ASN A 188 28.92 34.19 6.97
C ASN A 188 28.26 34.51 5.63
N LEU A 189 28.70 35.60 4.98
CA LEU A 189 28.15 36.12 3.72
C LEU A 189 28.45 35.24 2.49
N ASP A 190 28.89 34.00 2.68
CA ASP A 190 29.17 33.04 1.62
C ASP A 190 27.89 32.29 1.21
N LEU A 191 27.18 32.87 0.25
CA LEU A 191 25.97 32.30 -0.33
C LEU A 191 26.34 31.28 -1.43
N ASN A 192 26.06 30.02 -1.17
CA ASN A 192 26.32 28.91 -2.09
C ASN A 192 25.05 28.41 -2.79
N GLU A 193 25.14 28.08 -4.08
CA GLU A 193 24.04 27.51 -4.88
C GLU A 193 23.59 26.12 -4.38
N ASN A 194 24.47 25.42 -3.69
CA ASN A 194 24.19 24.13 -3.08
C ASN A 194 23.44 24.26 -1.76
N ASP A 195 23.22 25.48 -1.26
CA ASP A 195 22.57 25.68 0.02
C ASP A 195 21.08 26.00 -0.13
N VAL A 196 20.32 25.56 0.86
CA VAL A 196 18.91 25.93 1.01
C VAL A 196 18.82 26.89 2.19
N TYR A 197 18.05 27.96 2.00
CA TYR A 197 17.85 29.02 2.98
C TYR A 197 16.42 28.99 3.49
N ILE A 198 16.21 29.39 4.73
CA ILE A 198 14.88 29.53 5.33
C ILE A 198 14.63 31.01 5.58
N TYR A 199 13.53 31.50 5.01
CA TYR A 199 12.96 32.80 5.35
C TYR A 199 11.77 32.58 6.27
N SER A 200 11.85 33.13 7.49
CA SER A 200 10.71 33.16 8.41
C SER A 200 9.92 34.44 8.15
N VAL A 201 8.67 34.30 7.70
CA VAL A 201 7.86 35.45 7.31
C VAL A 201 7.53 36.27 8.57
N PRO A 202 7.86 37.57 8.63
CA PRO A 202 7.56 38.40 9.78
C PRO A 202 6.06 38.42 10.09
N ASN A 203 5.71 38.40 11.38
CA ASN A 203 4.32 38.39 11.87
C ASN A 203 3.49 37.18 11.41
N SER A 204 4.14 36.12 10.94
CA SER A 204 3.53 34.84 10.57
C SER A 204 4.36 33.69 11.16
N ASN A 205 3.72 32.54 11.39
CA ASN A 205 4.42 31.29 11.72
C ASN A 205 4.88 30.54 10.46
N GLU A 206 4.72 31.14 9.28
CA GLU A 206 5.11 30.54 8.01
C GLU A 206 6.62 30.63 7.77
N LYS A 207 7.22 29.49 7.43
CA LYS A 207 8.61 29.37 7.00
C LYS A 207 8.66 28.93 5.55
N VAL A 208 9.50 29.59 4.79
CA VAL A 208 9.67 29.35 3.36
C VAL A 208 11.08 28.87 3.09
N SER A 209 11.21 27.74 2.39
CA SER A 209 12.49 27.23 1.88
C SER A 209 12.81 27.87 0.53
N LEU A 210 14.03 28.38 0.39
CA LEU A 210 14.50 29.18 -0.73
C LEU A 210 15.86 28.66 -1.23
N ILE A 211 16.14 28.81 -2.52
CA ILE A 211 17.43 28.49 -3.16
C ILE A 211 17.92 29.70 -3.96
N LEU A 212 19.24 29.83 -4.12
CA LEU A 212 19.82 30.88 -4.96
C LEU A 212 19.38 30.73 -6.41
N ASP A 213 19.07 31.87 -7.02
CA ASP A 213 18.72 31.95 -8.43
C ASP A 213 19.90 32.51 -9.23
N THR A 214 20.67 31.61 -9.86
CA THR A 214 21.88 31.95 -10.63
C THR A 214 21.70 31.87 -12.14
N ASP A 215 20.52 31.43 -12.61
CA ASP A 215 20.19 31.17 -14.02
C ASP A 215 19.82 32.42 -14.83
N ALA A 216 19.99 33.64 -14.31
CA ALA A 216 19.60 34.86 -15.00
C ALA A 216 20.80 35.58 -15.62
N ASP A 217 20.91 35.51 -16.94
CA ASP A 217 22.00 35.99 -17.81
C ASP A 217 22.55 37.42 -17.59
N ASN A 218 21.99 38.24 -16.70
CA ASN A 218 22.38 39.66 -16.54
C ASN A 218 22.16 40.27 -15.13
N ASN A 219 22.06 39.53 -14.03
CA ASN A 219 21.86 40.15 -12.70
C ASN A 219 22.75 39.60 -11.59
N ILE A 220 23.30 40.53 -10.80
CA ILE A 220 24.12 40.28 -9.61
C ILE A 220 23.24 39.52 -8.59
N PRO A 221 23.66 38.35 -8.07
CA PRO A 221 22.89 37.58 -7.08
C PRO A 221 22.70 38.35 -5.75
N LEU A 222 23.49 39.40 -5.56
CA LEU A 222 23.45 40.31 -4.43
C LEU A 222 23.11 41.75 -4.85
N LYS A 223 22.21 42.41 -4.12
CA LYS A 223 21.91 43.85 -4.28
C LYS A 223 21.93 44.57 -2.94
N SER A 224 22.21 45.88 -2.93
CA SER A 224 22.03 46.68 -1.71
C SER A 224 20.54 46.81 -1.37
N ALA A 225 20.18 46.81 -0.08
CA ALA A 225 18.81 47.06 0.35
C ALA A 225 18.29 48.46 -0.01
N ASN A 226 19.20 49.41 -0.29
CA ASN A 226 18.87 50.75 -0.75
C ASN A 226 18.60 50.82 -2.26
N SER A 227 18.77 49.71 -2.99
CA SER A 227 18.42 49.65 -4.41
C SER A 227 16.90 49.80 -4.58
N LEU A 228 16.49 50.44 -5.68
CA LEU A 228 15.08 50.57 -6.03
C LEU A 228 14.55 49.23 -6.57
N ASP A 229 13.33 48.90 -6.16
CA ASP A 229 12.55 47.80 -6.71
C ASP A 229 11.88 48.19 -8.06
N HIS A 230 11.04 47.31 -8.60
CA HIS A 230 10.31 47.54 -9.85
C HIS A 230 9.29 48.68 -9.77
N ASN A 231 8.90 49.10 -8.56
CA ASN A 231 7.96 50.19 -8.31
C ASN A 231 8.67 51.51 -7.97
N GLY A 232 10.01 51.53 -7.94
CA GLY A 232 10.79 52.71 -7.58
C GLY A 232 10.82 53.02 -6.08
N GLU A 233 10.48 52.06 -5.21
CA GLU A 233 10.70 52.16 -3.75
C GLU A 233 11.98 51.39 -3.35
N THR A 234 12.65 51.80 -2.27
CA THR A 234 13.80 51.03 -1.77
C THR A 234 13.32 49.71 -1.17
N TYR A 235 14.15 48.65 -1.21
CA TYR A 235 13.77 47.40 -0.56
C TYR A 235 13.60 47.55 0.96
N VAL A 236 14.34 48.45 1.61
CA VAL A 236 14.14 48.80 3.03
C VAL A 236 12.70 49.26 3.27
N ASP A 237 12.21 50.18 2.43
CA ASP A 237 10.85 50.73 2.54
C ASP A 237 9.79 49.67 2.20
N TYR A 238 10.02 48.86 1.17
CA TYR A 238 9.14 47.75 0.80
C TYR A 238 8.92 46.77 1.97
N TYR A 239 10.00 46.27 2.58
CA TYR A 239 9.91 45.28 3.65
C TYR A 239 9.29 45.88 4.93
N LYS A 240 9.55 47.16 5.21
CA LYS A 240 8.90 47.89 6.30
C LYS A 240 7.40 48.07 6.04
N ARG A 241 7.01 48.46 4.84
CA ARG A 241 5.60 48.71 4.46
C ARG A 241 4.78 47.43 4.39
N LYS A 242 5.31 46.37 3.75
CA LYS A 242 4.59 45.13 3.49
C LYS A 242 4.58 44.16 4.67
N TYR A 243 5.71 44.04 5.38
CA TYR A 243 5.90 43.06 6.43
C TYR A 243 6.12 43.68 7.82
N GLY A 244 6.25 45.01 7.93
CA GLY A 244 6.60 45.67 9.19
C GLY A 244 8.05 45.42 9.62
N LEU A 245 8.90 44.90 8.72
CA LEU A 245 10.26 44.49 9.03
C LEU A 245 11.21 45.69 8.99
N ILE A 246 11.84 46.01 10.12
CA ILE A 246 12.88 47.04 10.22
C ILE A 246 14.24 46.33 10.17
N LEU A 247 14.97 46.51 9.06
CA LEU A 247 16.32 45.98 8.89
C LEU A 247 17.29 46.71 9.82
N LYS A 248 18.08 45.98 10.60
CA LYS A 248 19.08 46.57 11.51
C LYS A 248 20.37 46.89 10.78
N TYR A 249 20.68 46.16 9.71
CA TYR A 249 21.90 46.33 8.91
C TYR A 249 21.54 46.57 7.43
N PRO A 250 21.03 47.76 7.07
CA PRO A 250 20.62 48.06 5.69
C PRO A 250 21.77 48.02 4.67
N ASP A 251 23.01 48.11 5.13
CA ASP A 251 24.21 47.98 4.27
C ASP A 251 24.52 46.53 3.91
N MET A 252 23.92 45.54 4.59
CA MET A 252 24.06 44.13 4.21
C MET A 252 23.38 43.86 2.86
N PRO A 253 23.95 42.95 2.05
CA PRO A 253 23.39 42.64 0.76
C PRO A 253 22.07 41.87 0.89
N MET A 254 21.28 41.95 -0.17
CA MET A 254 20.07 41.16 -0.39
C MET A 254 20.37 40.08 -1.41
N ALA A 255 19.94 38.85 -1.14
CA ALA A 255 20.12 37.71 -2.02
C ALA A 255 18.90 37.52 -2.93
N ARG A 256 19.13 37.31 -4.21
CA ARG A 256 18.07 36.87 -5.14
C ARG A 256 17.80 35.38 -4.95
N LEU A 257 16.59 35.04 -4.53
CA LEU A 257 16.20 33.66 -4.24
C LEU A 257 14.90 33.28 -4.94
N LYS A 258 14.79 31.99 -5.27
CA LYS A 258 13.57 31.34 -5.74
C LYS A 258 13.09 30.30 -4.74
N TYR A 259 11.81 29.94 -4.81
CA TYR A 259 11.25 28.92 -3.92
C TYR A 259 11.91 27.57 -4.16
N ALA A 260 12.30 26.89 -3.08
CA ALA A 260 12.74 25.51 -3.15
C ALA A 260 11.54 24.60 -3.48
N ALA A 261 11.82 23.42 -4.05
CA ALA A 261 10.81 22.38 -4.19
C ALA A 261 10.17 22.07 -2.83
N ARG A 262 8.92 21.58 -2.82
CA ARG A 262 8.25 21.23 -1.56
C ARG A 262 8.81 19.91 -1.03
N LEU A 263 9.17 19.89 0.25
CA LEU A 263 9.42 18.65 1.00
C LEU A 263 8.12 17.84 1.09
N THR A 264 8.27 16.51 1.13
CA THR A 264 7.19 15.51 1.27
C THR A 264 6.25 15.38 0.09
N MET A 265 6.79 15.41 -1.13
CA MET A 265 6.04 14.95 -2.30
C MET A 265 5.85 13.43 -2.22
N ASN A 266 4.72 12.94 -2.73
CA ASN A 266 4.51 11.50 -2.84
C ASN A 266 5.09 11.00 -4.16
N PHE A 267 6.25 10.35 -4.07
CA PHE A 267 7.00 9.80 -5.21
C PHE A 267 6.64 8.34 -5.52
N LEU A 268 5.61 7.77 -4.89
CA LEU A 268 5.14 6.42 -5.19
C LEU A 268 4.28 6.38 -6.46
N HIS A 269 3.75 7.53 -6.90
CA HIS A 269 2.82 7.64 -8.01
C HIS A 269 3.42 8.49 -9.14
N CYS A 270 3.32 7.98 -10.37
CA CYS A 270 3.58 8.76 -11.58
C CYS A 270 2.35 9.63 -11.90
N ASP A 271 2.02 10.59 -11.03
CA ASP A 271 0.90 11.49 -11.28
C ASP A 271 1.34 12.55 -12.32
N HIS A 272 0.89 12.38 -13.57
CA HIS A 272 1.09 13.36 -14.64
C HIS A 272 0.48 14.74 -14.30
N GLU A 273 -0.49 14.75 -13.39
CA GLU A 273 -1.11 15.95 -12.80
C GLU A 273 -0.20 16.68 -11.81
N ILE A 274 0.63 15.95 -11.04
CA ILE A 274 1.64 16.57 -10.17
C ILE A 274 2.64 17.33 -11.03
N ARG A 275 3.09 16.74 -12.15
CA ARG A 275 3.98 17.39 -13.14
C ARG A 275 3.41 18.71 -13.70
N LYS A 276 2.08 18.84 -13.81
CA LYS A 276 1.44 20.10 -14.25
C LYS A 276 1.39 21.14 -13.13
N LYS A 277 1.14 20.74 -11.88
CA LYS A 277 1.09 21.66 -10.73
C LYS A 277 2.47 22.13 -10.26
N THR A 278 3.52 21.31 -10.33
CA THR A 278 4.88 21.75 -9.98
C THR A 278 5.43 22.79 -10.96
N LYS A 279 5.15 22.67 -12.27
CA LYS A 279 5.48 23.70 -13.26
C LYS A 279 4.80 25.05 -13.00
N THR A 280 3.68 25.08 -12.27
CA THR A 280 2.98 26.34 -11.90
C THR A 280 3.49 26.99 -10.62
N CYS A 281 4.48 26.39 -9.93
CA CYS A 281 5.06 26.96 -8.70
C CYS A 281 6.40 27.69 -8.93
N ASP A 282 6.74 28.00 -10.18
CA ASP A 282 7.74 29.04 -10.50
C ASP A 282 7.16 30.41 -10.13
N ARG A 283 7.12 30.68 -8.82
CA ARG A 283 6.99 32.05 -8.33
C ARG A 283 8.25 32.78 -8.75
N GLU A 284 8.08 33.96 -9.33
CA GLU A 284 9.18 34.84 -9.74
C GLU A 284 10.18 35.02 -8.60
N SER A 285 11.46 34.96 -8.94
CA SER A 285 12.56 35.16 -7.99
C SER A 285 12.48 36.54 -7.35
N MET A 286 12.70 36.61 -6.04
CA MET A 286 12.64 37.85 -5.26
C MET A 286 13.95 38.10 -4.52
N TYR A 287 14.23 39.35 -4.16
CA TYR A 287 15.36 39.72 -3.33
C TYR A 287 14.97 39.68 -1.86
N TYR A 288 15.70 38.90 -1.07
CA TYR A 288 15.53 38.74 0.37
C TYR A 288 16.71 39.34 1.13
N PRO A 289 16.51 40.07 2.23
CA PRO A 289 17.61 40.57 3.05
C PRO A 289 18.38 39.42 3.69
N VAL A 290 19.69 39.36 3.52
CA VAL A 290 20.52 38.29 4.11
C VAL A 290 20.47 38.29 5.64
N GLU A 291 20.25 39.46 6.25
CA GLU A 291 20.09 39.64 7.69
C GLU A 291 19.04 38.69 8.32
N VAL A 292 17.97 38.39 7.59
CA VAL A 292 16.82 37.62 8.09
C VAL A 292 16.75 36.20 7.55
N LEU A 293 17.80 35.76 6.84
CA LEU A 293 17.93 34.40 6.35
C LEU A 293 18.67 33.53 7.36
N THR A 294 18.18 32.30 7.53
CA THR A 294 18.88 31.24 8.24
C THR A 294 19.20 30.11 7.28
N TYR A 295 20.26 29.35 7.53
CA TYR A 295 20.50 28.15 6.73
C TYR A 295 19.44 27.09 7.04
N ALA A 296 18.98 26.38 6.02
CA ALA A 296 18.22 25.17 6.22
C ALA A 296 19.14 24.05 6.71
N ALA A 297 18.56 23.10 7.46
CA ALA A 297 19.25 21.89 7.89
C ALA A 297 19.86 21.10 6.72
N LEU A 298 19.16 21.09 5.58
CA LEU A 298 19.52 20.33 4.39
C LEU A 298 20.18 21.25 3.36
N ASN A 299 21.34 20.86 2.84
CA ASN A 299 21.82 21.38 1.57
C ASN A 299 20.98 20.79 0.41
N LYS A 300 21.22 21.23 -0.83
CA LYS A 300 20.50 20.83 -2.04
C LYS A 300 20.57 19.32 -2.31
N GLN A 301 21.72 18.70 -2.08
CA GLN A 301 21.88 17.25 -2.28
C GLN A 301 21.08 16.47 -1.22
N ASP A 302 21.22 16.85 0.05
CA ASP A 302 20.50 16.23 1.15
C ASP A 302 18.99 16.46 1.00
N PHE A 303 18.60 17.63 0.49
CA PHE A 303 17.21 17.94 0.16
C PHE A 303 16.62 16.93 -0.84
N GLN A 304 17.34 16.62 -1.93
CA GLN A 304 16.89 15.62 -2.91
C GLN A 304 16.71 14.24 -2.29
N LEU A 305 17.63 13.85 -1.39
CA LEU A 305 17.59 12.57 -0.68
C LEU A 305 16.40 12.51 0.30
N PHE A 306 16.31 13.48 1.22
CA PHE A 306 15.28 13.49 2.26
C PHE A 306 13.89 13.76 1.71
N ASN A 307 13.72 14.49 0.60
CA ASN A 307 12.41 14.66 0.01
C ASN A 307 11.78 13.32 -0.40
N LYS A 308 12.61 12.38 -0.89
CA LYS A 308 12.18 11.04 -1.32
C LYS A 308 12.02 10.05 -0.16
N MET A 309 12.63 10.32 0.98
CA MET A 309 12.66 9.43 2.14
C MET A 309 11.26 8.95 2.60
N PRO A 310 10.23 9.81 2.79
CA PRO A 310 8.92 9.34 3.22
C PRO A 310 8.32 8.28 2.28
N SER A 311 8.47 8.45 0.96
CA SER A 311 8.01 7.46 -0.03
C SER A 311 8.82 6.18 0.02
N ILE A 312 10.15 6.28 0.13
CA ILE A 312 11.03 5.10 0.27
C ILE A 312 10.64 4.28 1.51
N PHE A 313 10.58 4.90 2.69
CA PHE A 313 10.26 4.20 3.95
C PHE A 313 8.83 3.64 3.94
N THR A 314 7.90 4.34 3.30
CA THR A 314 6.54 3.84 3.07
C THR A 314 6.56 2.53 2.29
N ARG A 315 7.26 2.49 1.16
CA ARG A 315 7.32 1.29 0.31
C ARG A 315 8.10 0.16 0.96
N ILE A 316 9.18 0.46 1.67
CA ILE A 316 9.90 -0.54 2.49
C ILE A 316 8.95 -1.18 3.51
N THR A 317 8.17 -0.37 4.21
CA THR A 317 7.18 -0.85 5.18
C THR A 317 6.12 -1.72 4.50
N GLN A 318 5.57 -1.28 3.36
CA GLN A 318 4.61 -2.06 2.57
C GLN A 318 5.20 -3.42 2.13
N LEU A 319 6.40 -3.44 1.56
CA LEU A 319 7.08 -4.67 1.12
C LEU A 319 7.36 -5.62 2.28
N TYR A 320 7.78 -5.09 3.42
CA TYR A 320 7.93 -5.88 4.63
C TYR A 320 6.60 -6.53 5.06
N HIS A 321 5.48 -5.79 5.01
CA HIS A 321 4.15 -6.36 5.28
C HIS A 321 3.76 -7.46 4.30
N ILE A 322 4.00 -7.23 3.02
CA ILE A 322 3.68 -8.19 1.99
C ILE A 322 4.47 -9.48 2.20
N GLU A 323 5.76 -9.39 2.53
CA GLU A 323 6.57 -10.59 2.79
C GLU A 323 6.06 -11.38 3.99
N ARG A 324 5.60 -10.70 5.05
CA ARG A 324 4.95 -11.38 6.18
C ARG A 324 3.65 -12.06 5.79
N LEU A 325 2.82 -11.39 4.99
CA LEU A 325 1.58 -11.98 4.46
C LEU A 325 1.88 -13.18 3.56
N ARG A 326 2.89 -13.06 2.69
CA ARG A 326 3.35 -14.10 1.77
C ARG A 326 3.81 -15.33 2.55
N LYS A 327 4.61 -15.14 3.60
CA LYS A 327 5.03 -16.22 4.52
C LYS A 327 3.82 -16.85 5.20
N TYR A 328 2.93 -16.04 5.78
CA TYR A 328 1.72 -16.52 6.47
C TYR A 328 0.81 -17.36 5.56
N ILE A 329 0.51 -16.89 4.34
CA ILE A 329 -0.28 -17.65 3.37
C ILE A 329 0.48 -18.91 2.93
N GLY A 330 1.76 -18.77 2.57
CA GLY A 330 2.56 -19.87 2.05
C GLY A 330 2.72 -21.04 3.03
N GLU A 331 2.94 -20.75 4.32
CA GLU A 331 3.04 -21.75 5.39
C GLU A 331 1.74 -22.55 5.53
N ASN A 332 0.59 -21.86 5.51
CA ASN A 332 -0.73 -22.49 5.60
C ASN A 332 -1.11 -23.31 4.36
N LEU A 333 -0.51 -23.03 3.20
CA LEU A 333 -0.74 -23.79 1.96
C LEU A 333 0.26 -24.94 1.76
N HIS A 334 1.25 -25.10 2.64
CA HIS A 334 2.40 -26.00 2.46
C HIS A 334 3.12 -25.80 1.11
N HIS A 335 3.10 -24.57 0.59
CA HIS A 335 3.63 -24.18 -0.73
C HIS A 335 4.55 -22.95 -0.63
N TYR A 336 5.21 -22.77 0.51
CA TYR A 336 6.22 -21.72 0.69
C TYR A 336 7.61 -22.23 0.29
N LYS A 337 8.28 -21.57 -0.65
CA LYS A 337 9.74 -21.61 -0.78
C LYS A 337 10.25 -20.17 -0.67
N LEU A 338 11.39 -19.95 -0.01
CA LEU A 338 12.13 -18.69 -0.14
C LEU A 338 12.68 -18.65 -1.57
N SER A 339 12.02 -17.96 -2.50
CA SER A 339 12.64 -17.62 -3.78
C SER A 339 13.43 -16.32 -3.65
N THR A 340 14.66 -16.32 -4.19
CA THR A 340 15.41 -15.11 -4.48
C THR A 340 14.69 -14.36 -5.60
N VAL A 341 13.95 -13.31 -5.26
CA VAL A 341 13.17 -12.53 -6.22
C VAL A 341 14.11 -11.68 -7.08
N ALA A 342 13.98 -11.77 -8.41
CA ALA A 342 14.66 -10.90 -9.37
C ALA A 342 14.05 -9.48 -9.34
N VAL A 343 14.64 -8.52 -10.04
CA VAL A 343 14.00 -7.21 -10.24
C VAL A 343 12.71 -7.44 -11.03
N GLU A 344 11.57 -7.41 -10.34
CA GLU A 344 10.26 -7.60 -10.97
C GLU A 344 9.66 -6.22 -11.29
N ASP A 345 9.37 -5.99 -12.56
CA ASP A 345 8.68 -4.78 -13.01
C ASP A 345 7.29 -4.74 -12.33
N MET A 346 7.04 -3.66 -11.58
CA MET A 346 5.77 -3.42 -10.90
C MET A 346 4.75 -2.90 -11.93
N SER A 347 4.44 -3.71 -12.95
CA SER A 347 3.48 -3.42 -14.02
C SER A 347 2.15 -4.13 -13.75
N PRO A 348 0.99 -3.52 -14.04
CA PRO A 348 -0.29 -4.11 -13.64
C PRO A 348 -0.48 -5.41 -14.39
N VAL A 349 -0.93 -6.45 -13.69
CA VAL A 349 -1.36 -7.68 -14.38
C VAL A 349 -2.48 -7.28 -15.33
N THR A 350 -2.22 -7.39 -16.63
CA THR A 350 -3.21 -7.08 -17.65
C THR A 350 -4.08 -8.30 -17.93
N PHE A 351 -5.27 -8.07 -18.49
CA PHE A 351 -6.11 -9.17 -18.98
C PHE A 351 -5.37 -10.05 -20.00
N GLN A 352 -4.45 -9.46 -20.76
CA GLN A 352 -3.65 -10.18 -21.74
C GLN A 352 -2.58 -11.06 -21.08
N ASP A 353 -2.09 -10.72 -19.89
CA ASP A 353 -1.20 -11.59 -19.10
C ASP A 353 -1.98 -12.75 -18.48
N CYS A 354 -3.23 -12.52 -18.07
CA CYS A 354 -4.16 -13.59 -17.69
C CYS A 354 -4.40 -14.58 -18.85
N LEU A 355 -4.44 -14.09 -20.10
CA LEU A 355 -4.67 -14.89 -21.31
C LEU A 355 -3.39 -15.52 -21.89
N ARG A 356 -2.25 -14.84 -21.89
CA ARG A 356 -0.97 -15.34 -22.45
C ARG A 356 -0.50 -16.60 -21.75
N ASN A 357 -0.80 -16.70 -20.46
CA ASN A 357 -0.49 -17.87 -19.66
C ASN A 357 -1.47 -19.05 -19.91
N SER A 358 -2.50 -18.89 -20.75
CA SER A 358 -3.46 -19.96 -21.08
C SER A 358 -3.19 -20.70 -22.40
N VAL A 359 -2.21 -20.26 -23.20
CA VAL A 359 -1.92 -20.83 -24.53
C VAL A 359 -0.51 -21.42 -24.56
N PRO A 360 -0.35 -22.74 -24.74
CA PRO A 360 0.98 -23.32 -24.89
C PRO A 360 1.63 -22.83 -26.18
N HIS A 361 2.90 -22.40 -26.09
CA HIS A 361 3.76 -22.14 -27.24
C HIS A 361 3.95 -23.43 -28.06
N SER A 362 3.04 -23.70 -28.97
CA SER A 362 3.33 -24.45 -30.19
C SER A 362 3.08 -23.49 -31.35
N SER A 363 4.17 -23.12 -32.02
CA SER A 363 4.25 -22.44 -33.32
C SER A 363 2.91 -22.19 -34.02
N ILE A 364 2.26 -21.08 -33.70
CA ILE A 364 1.22 -20.52 -34.57
C ILE A 364 1.97 -19.63 -35.55
N ASN A 365 2.12 -20.12 -36.78
CA ASN A 365 2.53 -19.31 -37.91
C ASN A 365 1.67 -18.03 -37.94
N ASN A 366 2.34 -16.89 -37.93
CA ASN A 366 1.74 -15.58 -38.23
C ASN A 366 1.03 -15.68 -39.58
N ASN A 367 -0.29 -15.83 -39.56
CA ASN A 367 -1.24 -15.39 -40.58
C ASN A 367 -2.63 -15.86 -40.14
N HIS A 368 -3.29 -15.08 -39.28
CA HIS A 368 -4.73 -14.79 -39.30
C HIS A 368 -5.09 -14.00 -38.04
N VAL A 369 -5.06 -12.68 -38.19
CA VAL A 369 -5.72 -11.74 -37.28
C VAL A 369 -7.22 -12.05 -37.33
N ILE A 370 -7.77 -12.69 -36.30
CA ILE A 370 -9.22 -12.82 -36.15
C ILE A 370 -9.72 -11.53 -35.50
N THR A 371 -10.07 -10.60 -36.36
CA THR A 371 -10.94 -9.46 -36.07
C THR A 371 -12.37 -9.98 -36.07
N THR A 372 -13.07 -10.00 -34.94
CA THR A 372 -14.54 -10.09 -34.95
C THR A 372 -15.16 -9.55 -33.65
N THR A 373 -15.32 -8.23 -33.63
CA THR A 373 -16.54 -7.58 -33.16
C THR A 373 -17.67 -7.97 -34.12
N GLN A 374 -18.62 -8.84 -33.71
CA GLN A 374 -19.96 -8.90 -34.32
C GLN A 374 -20.97 -9.75 -33.51
N THR A 375 -22.00 -9.05 -33.03
CA THR A 375 -23.41 -9.48 -32.92
C THR A 375 -23.77 -10.70 -32.06
N PHE A 376 -24.08 -10.43 -30.79
CA PHE A 376 -24.98 -11.22 -29.95
C PHE A 376 -26.44 -10.91 -30.33
N THR A 377 -27.04 -11.64 -31.27
CA THR A 377 -28.52 -11.70 -31.38
C THR A 377 -28.99 -13.00 -32.02
N GLN A 378 -29.89 -13.68 -31.30
CA GLN A 378 -30.88 -14.65 -31.77
C GLN A 378 -30.39 -15.92 -32.49
N THR A 379 -30.22 -16.99 -31.70
CA THR A 379 -30.84 -18.29 -32.02
C THR A 379 -30.98 -19.10 -30.74
N CYS A 380 -32.23 -19.25 -30.28
CA CYS A 380 -32.60 -20.21 -29.24
C CYS A 380 -32.39 -21.65 -29.73
N LEU A 381 -32.19 -22.55 -28.76
CA LEU A 381 -32.46 -24.00 -28.83
C LEU A 381 -31.50 -24.84 -29.68
N LYS A 382 -30.28 -24.96 -29.17
CA LYS A 382 -29.56 -26.23 -28.91
C LYS A 382 -28.24 -25.82 -28.28
N LEU A 383 -28.16 -25.86 -26.95
CA LEU A 383 -26.86 -25.95 -26.31
C LEU A 383 -26.21 -27.19 -26.93
N PRO A 384 -25.10 -27.08 -27.70
CA PRO A 384 -24.21 -28.21 -27.73
C PRO A 384 -23.88 -28.43 -26.25
N LEU A 385 -23.97 -29.66 -25.77
CA LEU A 385 -23.16 -30.07 -24.64
C LEU A 385 -21.76 -29.58 -25.00
N ILE A 386 -21.37 -28.41 -24.48
CA ILE A 386 -19.98 -28.05 -24.37
C ILE A 386 -19.52 -29.11 -23.40
N ASP A 387 -19.04 -30.18 -24.00
CA ASP A 387 -18.28 -31.21 -23.38
C ASP A 387 -17.15 -30.43 -22.72
N LEU A 388 -17.37 -30.06 -21.45
CA LEU A 388 -16.39 -29.57 -20.49
C LEU A 388 -15.45 -30.75 -20.24
N THR A 389 -14.88 -31.27 -21.33
CA THR A 389 -13.85 -32.28 -21.30
C THR A 389 -12.73 -31.65 -20.50
N TYR A 390 -12.29 -32.43 -19.53
CA TYR A 390 -11.05 -32.37 -18.77
C TYR A 390 -9.95 -31.46 -19.35
N ASN A 391 -9.79 -31.42 -20.67
CA ASN A 391 -8.80 -30.63 -21.40
C ASN A 391 -8.93 -29.10 -21.25
N ASN A 392 -10.13 -28.52 -21.18
CA ASN A 392 -10.28 -27.04 -21.08
C ASN A 392 -10.02 -26.49 -19.67
N VAL A 393 -10.23 -27.32 -18.63
CA VAL A 393 -9.85 -26.97 -17.25
C VAL A 393 -8.35 -27.24 -17.04
N MET A 394 -7.79 -28.27 -17.69
CA MET A 394 -6.35 -28.52 -17.71
C MET A 394 -5.54 -27.46 -18.48
N SER A 395 -6.11 -26.68 -19.41
CA SER A 395 -5.39 -25.52 -19.97
C SER A 395 -5.10 -24.41 -18.94
N ILE A 396 -5.76 -24.42 -17.77
CA ILE A 396 -5.39 -23.56 -16.62
C ILE A 396 -4.13 -24.10 -15.91
N SER A 397 -3.77 -25.38 -16.11
CA SER A 397 -2.54 -25.98 -15.59
C SER A 397 -1.27 -25.60 -16.38
N LEU A 398 -1.39 -24.74 -17.39
CA LEU A 398 -0.28 -24.30 -18.24
C LEU A 398 0.08 -22.83 -18.02
N ILE A 399 -0.53 -22.18 -17.02
CA ILE A 399 -0.18 -20.83 -16.60
C ILE A 399 1.22 -20.88 -16.00
N ASN A 400 2.19 -20.27 -16.68
CA ASN A 400 3.62 -20.21 -16.33
C ASN A 400 3.81 -20.17 -14.81
N HIS A 401 4.23 -21.30 -14.25
CA HIS A 401 4.43 -21.46 -12.82
C HIS A 401 5.59 -20.57 -12.37
N HIS A 402 5.29 -19.40 -11.82
CA HIS A 402 6.02 -19.03 -10.62
C HIS A 402 5.52 -20.01 -9.55
N ASP A 403 6.33 -20.98 -9.15
CA ASP A 403 6.02 -21.97 -8.10
C ASP A 403 5.56 -21.34 -6.74
N GLN A 404 5.45 -20.00 -6.64
CA GLN A 404 4.95 -19.25 -5.50
C GLN A 404 4.25 -17.94 -5.91
N LEU A 405 3.37 -17.50 -5.03
CA LEU A 405 2.84 -16.14 -4.94
C LEU A 405 3.99 -15.13 -4.83
N THR A 406 4.12 -14.20 -5.78
CA THR A 406 5.14 -13.14 -5.74
C THR A 406 4.69 -11.94 -4.90
N PRO A 407 5.63 -11.17 -4.32
CA PRO A 407 5.27 -10.01 -3.49
C PRO A 407 4.51 -8.94 -4.28
N HIS A 408 4.89 -8.73 -5.54
CA HIS A 408 4.22 -7.76 -6.41
C HIS A 408 2.73 -8.09 -6.64
N ILE A 409 2.43 -9.34 -7.02
CA ILE A 409 1.04 -9.77 -7.27
C ILE A 409 0.24 -9.76 -5.97
N LEU A 410 0.86 -10.12 -4.85
CA LEU A 410 0.23 -10.04 -3.54
C LEU A 410 -0.07 -8.59 -3.12
N PHE A 411 0.85 -7.66 -3.38
CA PHE A 411 0.60 -6.23 -3.15
C PHE A 411 -0.59 -5.74 -3.98
N GLN A 412 -0.64 -6.11 -5.26
CA GLN A 412 -1.76 -5.77 -6.13
C GLN A 412 -3.08 -6.31 -5.57
N ALA A 413 -3.10 -7.56 -5.10
CA ALA A 413 -4.31 -8.21 -4.59
C ALA A 413 -4.89 -7.60 -3.31
N ILE A 414 -4.09 -6.85 -2.55
CA ILE A 414 -4.51 -6.19 -1.30
C ILE A 414 -4.61 -4.67 -1.44
N THR A 415 -4.45 -4.13 -2.66
CA THR A 415 -4.41 -2.68 -2.91
C THR A 415 -5.63 -2.24 -3.73
N ARG A 416 -6.40 -1.28 -3.20
CA ARG A 416 -7.53 -0.72 -3.95
C ARG A 416 -7.12 0.43 -4.86
N HIS A 417 -7.91 0.64 -5.91
CA HIS A 417 -7.80 1.79 -6.81
C HIS A 417 -7.79 3.15 -6.06
N SER A 418 -8.56 3.27 -4.98
CA SER A 418 -8.63 4.50 -4.15
C SER A 418 -7.32 4.89 -3.46
N THR A 419 -6.29 4.04 -3.48
CA THR A 419 -4.95 4.37 -2.97
C THR A 419 -4.15 5.25 -3.95
N GLY A 420 -4.53 5.26 -5.23
CA GLY A 420 -3.77 5.92 -6.30
C GLY A 420 -2.53 5.14 -6.76
N GLU A 421 -2.28 3.94 -6.20
CA GLU A 421 -1.21 3.05 -6.67
C GLU A 421 -1.43 2.67 -8.15
N LYS A 422 -0.35 2.46 -8.88
CA LYS A 422 -0.42 2.07 -10.30
C LYS A 422 -1.04 0.68 -10.48
N MET A 423 -0.90 -0.17 -9.45
CA MET A 423 -1.44 -1.53 -9.39
C MET A 423 -2.63 -1.53 -8.44
N ASP A 424 -3.73 -2.13 -8.86
CA ASP A 424 -4.87 -2.39 -7.98
C ASP A 424 -5.47 -3.78 -8.21
N MET A 425 -6.35 -4.15 -7.28
CA MET A 425 -6.95 -5.46 -7.19
C MET A 425 -8.02 -5.75 -8.27
N GLU A 426 -8.46 -4.79 -9.08
CA GLU A 426 -9.67 -4.91 -9.91
C GLU A 426 -9.60 -6.10 -10.88
N ASN A 427 -8.50 -6.26 -11.61
CA ASN A 427 -8.33 -7.38 -12.54
C ASN A 427 -8.28 -8.75 -11.84
N LEU A 428 -7.63 -8.78 -10.67
CA LEU A 428 -7.48 -10.00 -9.87
C LEU A 428 -8.80 -10.37 -9.18
N GLU A 429 -9.59 -9.39 -8.74
CA GLU A 429 -10.95 -9.54 -8.20
C GLU A 429 -11.85 -10.19 -9.24
N ILE A 430 -11.89 -9.67 -10.46
CA ILE A 430 -12.70 -10.22 -11.55
C ILE A 430 -12.36 -11.69 -11.81
N LEU A 431 -11.06 -12.00 -11.93
CA LEU A 431 -10.61 -13.37 -12.16
C LEU A 431 -10.98 -14.30 -10.98
N GLY A 432 -10.75 -13.82 -9.77
CA GLY A 432 -11.04 -14.55 -8.54
C GLY A 432 -12.51 -14.84 -8.35
N ASP A 433 -13.39 -13.86 -8.59
CA ASP A 433 -14.85 -14.01 -8.53
C ASP A 433 -15.35 -15.04 -9.55
N CYS A 434 -14.85 -14.98 -10.79
CA CYS A 434 -15.17 -15.98 -11.82
C CYS A 434 -14.79 -17.40 -11.36
N PHE A 435 -13.56 -17.57 -10.86
CA PHE A 435 -13.08 -18.87 -10.42
C PHE A 435 -13.79 -19.37 -9.16
N LEU A 436 -14.03 -18.50 -8.18
CA LEU A 436 -14.77 -18.81 -6.96
C LEU A 436 -16.19 -19.29 -7.28
N LYS A 437 -16.90 -18.56 -8.14
CA LYS A 437 -18.25 -18.94 -8.60
C LYS A 437 -18.24 -20.30 -9.29
N LEU A 438 -17.28 -20.57 -10.16
CA LEU A 438 -17.14 -21.85 -10.83
C LEU A 438 -16.85 -22.98 -9.82
N ALA A 439 -15.86 -22.76 -8.94
CA ALA A 439 -15.40 -23.74 -7.97
C ALA A 439 -16.50 -24.16 -7.00
N VAL A 440 -17.22 -23.19 -6.43
CA VAL A 440 -18.33 -23.46 -5.52
C VAL A 440 -19.50 -24.09 -6.26
N SER A 441 -19.83 -23.64 -7.49
CA SER A 441 -20.93 -24.23 -8.26
C SER A 441 -20.68 -25.71 -8.52
N LEU A 442 -19.47 -26.07 -8.95
CA LEU A 442 -19.09 -27.46 -9.19
C LEU A 442 -19.09 -28.26 -7.88
N SER A 443 -18.46 -27.76 -6.82
CA SER A 443 -18.44 -28.42 -5.50
C SER A 443 -19.86 -28.76 -5.01
N LYS A 444 -20.79 -27.80 -5.07
CA LYS A 444 -22.17 -28.02 -4.61
C LYS A 444 -22.95 -28.96 -5.52
N TYR A 445 -22.75 -28.89 -6.83
CA TYR A 445 -23.36 -29.82 -7.78
C TYR A 445 -22.94 -31.27 -7.52
N TYR A 446 -21.64 -31.51 -7.26
CA TYR A 446 -21.14 -32.85 -6.93
C TYR A 446 -21.55 -33.33 -5.52
N LYS A 447 -21.62 -32.42 -4.55
CA LYS A 447 -21.97 -32.75 -3.16
C LYS A 447 -23.47 -33.03 -2.98
N TYR A 448 -24.32 -32.44 -3.81
CA TYR A 448 -25.77 -32.54 -3.70
C TYR A 448 -26.44 -32.87 -5.05
N PRO A 449 -26.19 -34.07 -5.61
CA PRO A 449 -26.66 -34.42 -6.95
C PRO A 449 -28.18 -34.55 -7.08
N GLN A 450 -28.90 -34.66 -5.95
CA GLN A 450 -30.35 -34.80 -5.90
C GLN A 450 -31.09 -33.47 -5.67
N GLU A 451 -30.37 -32.37 -5.43
CA GLU A 451 -30.97 -31.06 -5.15
C GLU A 451 -31.37 -30.33 -6.43
N SER A 452 -32.42 -29.52 -6.34
CA SER A 452 -32.86 -28.70 -7.48
C SER A 452 -31.85 -27.57 -7.79
N ALA A 453 -31.84 -27.11 -9.04
CA ALA A 453 -31.00 -25.98 -9.46
C ALA A 453 -31.27 -24.70 -8.64
N GLY A 454 -32.51 -24.50 -8.19
CA GLY A 454 -32.88 -23.38 -7.32
C GLY A 454 -32.20 -23.45 -5.96
N PHE A 455 -32.25 -24.62 -5.32
CA PHE A 455 -31.67 -24.85 -3.99
C PHE A 455 -30.14 -24.75 -4.01
N LEU A 456 -29.51 -25.29 -5.07
CA LEU A 456 -28.07 -25.14 -5.31
C LEU A 456 -27.67 -23.67 -5.50
N THR A 457 -28.50 -22.88 -6.19
CA THR A 457 -28.25 -21.44 -6.41
C THR A 457 -28.35 -20.65 -5.11
N ILE A 458 -29.33 -20.94 -4.25
CA ILE A 458 -29.49 -20.33 -2.93
C ILE A 458 -28.28 -20.64 -2.06
N ARG A 459 -27.89 -21.91 -1.95
CA ARG A 459 -26.70 -22.35 -1.20
C ARG A 459 -25.44 -21.69 -1.72
N LYS A 460 -25.21 -21.69 -3.04
CA LYS A 460 -24.07 -21.01 -3.65
C LYS A 460 -24.02 -19.55 -3.23
N THR A 461 -25.10 -18.81 -3.44
CA THR A 461 -25.20 -17.37 -3.17
C THR A 461 -24.92 -17.05 -1.70
N HIS A 462 -25.40 -17.88 -0.78
CA HIS A 462 -25.10 -17.73 0.64
C HIS A 462 -23.60 -17.94 0.94
N PHE A 463 -23.00 -19.01 0.40
CA PHE A 463 -21.58 -19.36 0.62
C PHE A 463 -20.61 -18.31 0.07
N ILE A 464 -20.91 -17.73 -1.09
CA ILE A 464 -20.05 -16.72 -1.74
C ILE A 464 -20.54 -15.28 -1.49
N SER A 465 -21.45 -15.06 -0.54
CA SER A 465 -21.93 -13.72 -0.25
C SER A 465 -20.80 -12.84 0.30
N ASN A 466 -20.82 -11.54 0.00
CA ASN A 466 -19.83 -10.59 0.51
C ASN A 466 -19.69 -10.64 2.03
N LEU A 467 -20.80 -10.89 2.75
CA LEU A 467 -20.80 -11.05 4.20
C LEU A 467 -20.00 -12.28 4.63
N THR A 468 -20.18 -13.42 3.96
CA THR A 468 -19.45 -14.66 4.23
C THR A 468 -17.96 -14.48 3.95
N LEU A 469 -17.60 -13.91 2.80
CA LEU A 469 -16.19 -13.64 2.45
C LEU A 469 -15.53 -12.68 3.44
N TYR A 470 -16.21 -11.62 3.84
CA TYR A 470 -15.75 -10.70 4.88
C TYR A 470 -15.50 -11.41 6.23
N ARG A 471 -16.39 -12.32 6.64
CA ARG A 471 -16.21 -13.13 7.85
C ARG A 471 -14.98 -14.01 7.75
N ARG A 472 -14.75 -14.69 6.62
CA ARG A 472 -13.57 -15.52 6.42
C ARG A 472 -12.27 -14.72 6.49
N ILE A 473 -12.22 -13.56 5.83
CA ILE A 473 -11.08 -12.64 5.92
C ILE A 473 -10.83 -12.16 7.36
N THR A 474 -11.91 -11.94 8.11
CA THR A 474 -11.84 -11.58 9.54
C THR A 474 -11.24 -12.71 10.38
N GLU A 475 -11.77 -13.91 10.24
CA GLU A 475 -11.34 -15.11 10.98
C GLU A 475 -9.86 -15.43 10.73
N LYS A 476 -9.35 -15.11 9.53
CA LYS A 476 -7.94 -15.32 9.15
C LYS A 476 -7.01 -14.16 9.48
N ASN A 477 -7.49 -13.12 10.17
CA ASN A 477 -6.72 -11.90 10.49
C ASN A 477 -6.13 -11.19 9.26
N LEU A 478 -6.77 -11.34 8.09
CA LEU A 478 -6.31 -10.73 6.84
C LEU A 478 -6.77 -9.27 6.70
N LYS A 479 -7.69 -8.82 7.56
CA LYS A 479 -8.25 -7.46 7.50
C LYS A 479 -7.19 -6.36 7.57
N SER A 480 -6.11 -6.53 8.33
CA SER A 480 -5.08 -5.50 8.51
C SER A 480 -4.34 -5.16 7.20
N TYR A 481 -4.20 -6.12 6.29
CA TYR A 481 -3.39 -6.00 5.07
C TYR A 481 -4.03 -5.17 3.95
N LEU A 482 -5.34 -4.91 3.99
CA LEU A 482 -6.03 -4.16 2.94
C LEU A 482 -5.60 -2.67 2.87
N TYR A 483 -5.01 -2.22 1.76
CA TYR A 483 -4.72 -0.81 1.50
C TYR A 483 -5.90 -0.12 0.79
N THR A 484 -6.41 0.96 1.38
CA THR A 484 -7.62 1.65 0.88
C THR A 484 -7.48 3.14 0.65
N GLN A 485 -6.52 3.82 1.25
CA GLN A 485 -6.39 5.28 1.21
C GLN A 485 -5.06 5.68 0.57
N LYS A 486 -5.08 6.80 -0.15
CA LYS A 486 -3.85 7.45 -0.63
C LYS A 486 -3.03 7.93 0.56
N ILE A 487 -1.72 7.76 0.47
CA ILE A 487 -0.79 8.18 1.52
C ILE A 487 -0.49 9.66 1.36
N VAL A 488 -0.70 10.39 2.44
CA VAL A 488 -0.48 11.82 2.58
C VAL A 488 0.52 12.04 3.71
N TYR A 489 1.68 12.60 3.36
CA TYR A 489 2.81 12.76 4.27
C TYR A 489 2.71 13.96 5.20
N ARG A 490 1.97 15.01 4.79
CA ARG A 490 1.92 16.28 5.51
C ARG A 490 0.59 17.00 5.30
N GLY A 491 0.24 17.87 6.24
CA GLY A 491 -0.95 18.71 6.20
C GLY A 491 -2.06 18.17 7.11
N LYS A 492 -3.24 18.78 7.00
CA LYS A 492 -4.40 18.40 7.84
C LYS A 492 -4.92 17.00 7.58
N GLU A 493 -4.63 16.45 6.39
CA GLU A 493 -5.05 15.10 5.97
C GLU A 493 -3.93 14.07 6.06
N ALA A 494 -2.82 14.40 6.73
CA ALA A 494 -1.69 13.50 6.87
C ALA A 494 -2.09 12.20 7.58
N ASN A 495 -1.68 11.07 7.01
CA ASN A 495 -1.98 9.73 7.49
C ASN A 495 -0.75 8.80 7.51
N TRP A 496 0.42 9.33 7.19
CA TRP A 496 1.68 8.60 7.29
C TRP A 496 2.28 8.74 8.69
N LEU A 497 2.48 7.62 9.38
CA LEU A 497 3.21 7.59 10.65
C LEU A 497 4.72 7.52 10.37
N PRO A 498 5.50 8.56 10.73
CA PRO A 498 6.94 8.53 10.54
C PRO A 498 7.61 7.43 11.40
N PRO A 499 8.72 6.84 10.95
CA PRO A 499 9.43 5.85 11.75
C PRO A 499 9.90 6.39 13.10
N GLY A 500 9.78 5.56 14.15
CA GLY A 500 10.10 5.97 15.53
C GLY A 500 9.03 6.83 16.22
N TYR A 501 7.92 7.16 15.54
CA TYR A 501 6.81 7.89 16.14
C TYR A 501 5.64 6.98 16.53
N ILE A 502 4.91 7.42 17.53
CA ILE A 502 3.62 6.89 17.97
C ILE A 502 2.58 8.00 17.94
N VAL A 503 1.30 7.62 17.84
CA VAL A 503 0.18 8.55 18.01
C VAL A 503 -0.07 8.73 19.52
N THR A 504 -0.16 9.97 19.98
CA THR A 504 -0.45 10.29 21.38
C THR A 504 -1.90 9.92 21.71
N ASN A 505 -2.07 8.89 22.55
CA ASN A 505 -3.38 8.49 23.05
C ASN A 505 -3.82 9.35 24.26
N GLU A 506 -3.47 10.63 24.31
CA GLU A 506 -3.88 11.49 25.43
C GLU A 506 -5.39 11.78 25.30
N ASN A 507 -6.16 10.96 26.02
CA ASN A 507 -7.55 11.10 26.44
C ASN A 507 -8.62 11.24 25.35
N VAL A 508 -8.80 10.19 24.53
CA VAL A 508 -10.06 10.00 23.77
C VAL A 508 -11.29 9.97 24.69
N GLU A 509 -11.12 9.64 25.98
CA GLU A 509 -12.23 9.58 26.94
C GLU A 509 -12.61 10.94 27.57
N GLU A 510 -11.69 11.89 27.76
CA GLU A 510 -12.01 13.22 28.34
C GLU A 510 -12.41 14.28 27.30
N LEU A 511 -12.10 14.06 26.02
CA LEU A 511 -12.37 15.00 24.93
C LEU A 511 -13.80 14.90 24.34
N ASN A 512 -14.51 13.80 24.62
CA ASN A 512 -15.88 13.54 24.15
C ASN A 512 -16.95 14.55 24.65
N ASN A 513 -16.60 15.47 25.55
CA ASN A 513 -17.54 16.46 26.09
C ASN A 513 -17.59 17.78 25.31
N ASN A 514 -16.69 18.02 24.35
CA ASN A 514 -16.70 19.23 23.54
C ASN A 514 -16.80 18.89 22.04
N ASN A 515 -17.92 19.26 21.43
CA ASN A 515 -18.33 18.97 20.04
C ASN A 515 -17.44 19.54 18.91
N ASN A 516 -16.15 19.82 19.12
CA ASN A 516 -15.24 20.36 18.10
C ASN A 516 -13.80 19.86 18.30
N ASN A 517 -13.45 18.62 17.95
CA ASN A 517 -12.08 18.13 18.10
C ASN A 517 -11.42 17.74 16.77
N ILE A 518 -10.76 18.73 16.15
CA ILE A 518 -9.81 18.54 15.04
C ILE A 518 -8.73 17.49 15.40
N TYR A 519 -8.37 17.38 16.69
CA TYR A 519 -7.41 16.41 17.21
C TYR A 519 -7.91 14.96 17.14
N GLU A 520 -9.20 14.70 17.41
CA GLU A 520 -9.78 13.35 17.27
C GLU A 520 -9.80 12.91 15.80
N LEU A 521 -10.11 13.82 14.89
CA LEU A 521 -10.05 13.56 13.46
C LEU A 521 -8.62 13.27 13.00
N GLY A 522 -7.65 14.05 13.49
CA GLY A 522 -6.22 13.84 13.25
C GLY A 522 -5.74 12.47 13.72
N ASN A 523 -6.00 12.10 14.99
CA ASN A 523 -5.64 10.78 15.53
C ASN A 523 -6.28 9.64 14.73
N ARG A 524 -7.54 9.81 14.31
CA ARG A 524 -8.25 8.82 13.51
C ARG A 524 -7.56 8.58 12.16
N MET A 525 -7.00 9.60 11.51
CA MET A 525 -6.32 9.45 10.21
C MET A 525 -5.05 8.60 10.26
N TYR A 526 -4.30 8.66 11.36
CA TYR A 526 -3.08 7.84 11.55
C TYR A 526 -3.37 6.43 12.05
N LEU A 527 -4.48 6.23 12.78
CA LEU A 527 -4.78 4.96 13.45
C LEU A 527 -5.80 4.09 12.68
N LYS A 528 -6.75 4.71 11.99
CA LYS A 528 -7.95 4.02 11.46
C LYS A 528 -8.26 4.42 10.02
N GLN A 529 -8.77 3.45 9.27
CA GLN A 529 -9.32 3.62 7.93
C GLN A 529 -10.79 3.21 7.94
N VAL A 530 -11.63 4.07 7.40
CA VAL A 530 -13.05 3.78 7.20
C VAL A 530 -13.19 2.96 5.92
N VAL A 531 -13.58 1.69 6.05
CA VAL A 531 -13.61 0.72 4.94
C VAL A 531 -14.96 0.03 4.86
N LYS A 532 -15.50 -0.12 3.64
CA LYS A 532 -16.74 -0.88 3.42
C LYS A 532 -16.50 -2.38 3.55
N GLN A 533 -17.46 -3.13 4.12
CA GLN A 533 -17.44 -4.60 4.18
C GLN A 533 -17.14 -5.23 2.83
N LYS A 534 -17.78 -4.71 1.77
CA LYS A 534 -17.57 -5.16 0.39
C LYS A 534 -16.08 -5.19 0.01
N ALA A 535 -15.29 -4.18 0.40
CA ALA A 535 -13.88 -4.12 0.03
C ALA A 535 -13.03 -5.28 0.56
N PHE A 536 -13.43 -5.90 1.67
CA PHE A 536 -12.76 -7.09 2.18
C PHE A 536 -13.19 -8.37 1.44
N ALA A 537 -14.43 -8.42 0.95
CA ALA A 537 -14.88 -9.49 0.07
C ALA A 537 -14.15 -9.43 -1.27
N ASP A 538 -14.07 -8.24 -1.87
CA ASP A 538 -13.32 -7.98 -3.11
C ASP A 538 -11.83 -8.38 -2.92
N MET A 539 -11.24 -8.09 -1.76
CA MET A 539 -9.88 -8.57 -1.42
C MET A 539 -9.78 -10.10 -1.34
N ALA A 540 -10.78 -10.80 -0.81
CA ALA A 540 -10.78 -12.25 -0.76
C ALA A 540 -10.77 -12.87 -2.17
N GLU A 541 -11.62 -12.33 -3.06
CA GLU A 541 -11.68 -12.71 -4.47
C GLU A 541 -10.35 -12.41 -5.16
N SER A 542 -9.81 -11.22 -4.94
CA SER A 542 -8.52 -10.82 -5.51
C SER A 542 -7.36 -11.72 -5.08
N LEU A 543 -7.30 -12.13 -3.81
CA LEU A 543 -6.31 -13.09 -3.32
C LEU A 543 -6.46 -14.47 -3.98
N ILE A 544 -7.69 -14.93 -4.21
CA ILE A 544 -7.96 -16.17 -4.97
C ILE A 544 -7.42 -16.02 -6.41
N GLY A 545 -7.71 -14.90 -7.07
CA GLY A 545 -7.21 -14.61 -8.42
C GLY A 545 -5.68 -14.56 -8.49
N ALA A 546 -5.04 -13.93 -7.51
CA ALA A 546 -3.58 -13.87 -7.40
C ALA A 546 -2.93 -15.26 -7.27
N ILE A 547 -3.49 -16.11 -6.41
CA ILE A 547 -2.98 -17.48 -6.22
C ILE A 547 -3.25 -18.33 -7.46
N LEU A 548 -4.39 -18.12 -8.13
CA LEU A 548 -4.73 -18.82 -9.37
C LEU A 548 -3.72 -18.53 -10.49
N ILE A 549 -3.35 -17.26 -10.69
CA ILE A 549 -2.38 -16.87 -11.73
C ILE A 549 -0.97 -17.33 -11.38
N THR A 550 -0.55 -17.22 -10.12
CA THR A 550 0.83 -17.56 -9.74
C THR A 550 1.02 -19.06 -9.60
N SER A 551 0.15 -19.70 -8.81
CA SER A 551 0.36 -21.04 -8.28
C SER A 551 -0.63 -22.09 -8.83
N GLY A 552 -1.52 -21.69 -9.75
CA GLY A 552 -2.49 -22.57 -10.40
C GLY A 552 -3.73 -22.93 -9.57
N TYR A 553 -4.68 -23.62 -10.22
CA TYR A 553 -5.99 -23.91 -9.63
C TYR A 553 -5.92 -24.79 -8.38
N SER A 554 -4.97 -25.72 -8.30
CA SER A 554 -4.81 -26.62 -7.15
C SER A 554 -4.48 -25.83 -5.88
N CYS A 555 -3.60 -24.84 -5.97
CA CYS A 555 -3.25 -23.96 -4.86
C CYS A 555 -4.40 -23.01 -4.52
N ALA A 556 -5.11 -22.49 -5.53
CA ALA A 556 -6.28 -21.66 -5.32
C ALA A 556 -7.41 -22.43 -4.59
N MET A 557 -7.63 -23.71 -4.92
CA MET A 557 -8.58 -24.58 -4.22
C MET A 557 -8.17 -24.84 -2.76
N LYS A 558 -6.88 -25.15 -2.51
CA LYS A 558 -6.33 -25.26 -1.14
C LYS A 558 -6.53 -23.97 -0.35
N PHE A 559 -6.33 -22.82 -0.99
CA PHE A 559 -6.53 -21.52 -0.36
C PHE A 559 -8.00 -21.24 -0.03
N MET A 560 -8.92 -21.55 -0.94
CA MET A 560 -10.36 -21.43 -0.68
C MET A 560 -10.80 -22.34 0.48
N ASP A 561 -10.31 -23.57 0.53
CA ASP A 561 -10.57 -24.48 1.65
C ASP A 561 -9.97 -23.97 2.97
N TRP A 562 -8.72 -23.48 2.94
CA TRP A 562 -8.11 -22.83 4.10
C TRP A 562 -8.93 -21.62 4.57
N LEU A 563 -9.44 -20.79 3.66
CA LEU A 563 -10.37 -19.70 3.98
C LEU A 563 -11.68 -20.18 4.60
N GLY A 564 -12.01 -21.48 4.54
CA GLY A 564 -13.27 -22.05 5.03
C GLY A 564 -14.39 -22.02 4.01
N LEU A 565 -14.06 -21.97 2.72
CA LEU A 565 -14.98 -22.13 1.60
C LEU A 565 -14.91 -23.61 1.20
N ASP A 566 -15.95 -24.37 1.55
CA ASP A 566 -16.09 -25.82 1.31
C ASP A 566 -16.16 -26.15 -0.20
N VAL A 567 -14.99 -26.11 -0.85
CA VAL A 567 -14.81 -26.28 -2.30
C VAL A 567 -14.36 -27.69 -2.69
N PHE A 568 -13.95 -28.52 -1.73
CA PHE A 568 -13.61 -29.91 -1.99
C PHE A 568 -14.82 -30.83 -1.84
N PRO A 569 -15.07 -31.73 -2.81
CA PRO A 569 -16.00 -32.83 -2.62
C PRO A 569 -15.42 -33.79 -1.57
N LYS A 570 -16.12 -33.92 -0.45
CA LYS A 570 -15.84 -34.94 0.57
C LYS A 570 -16.49 -36.25 0.13
N ASP A 571 -15.82 -37.37 0.31
CA ASP A 571 -16.42 -38.68 0.08
C ASP A 571 -17.49 -39.01 1.15
N GLU A 572 -18.21 -40.13 0.98
CA GLU A 572 -19.27 -40.59 1.89
C GLU A 572 -18.77 -40.79 3.35
N ASN A 573 -17.46 -40.90 3.55
CA ASN A 573 -16.82 -41.07 4.86
C ASN A 573 -16.28 -39.74 5.44
N GLY A 574 -16.50 -38.61 4.77
CA GLY A 574 -16.03 -37.29 5.20
C GLY A 574 -14.55 -37.01 4.93
N THR A 575 -13.85 -37.90 4.22
CA THR A 575 -12.45 -37.77 3.82
C THR A 575 -12.35 -36.85 2.60
N VAL A 576 -11.40 -35.90 2.65
CA VAL A 576 -11.08 -35.03 1.52
C VAL A 576 -10.35 -35.87 0.48
N SER A 577 -10.98 -36.13 -0.66
CA SER A 577 -10.34 -36.88 -1.75
C SER A 577 -9.27 -36.01 -2.43
N PHE A 578 -8.05 -36.02 -1.89
CA PHE A 578 -6.88 -35.43 -2.54
C PHE A 578 -6.36 -36.25 -3.74
N VAL A 579 -7.06 -37.32 -4.11
CA VAL A 579 -6.54 -38.35 -5.01
C VAL A 579 -6.83 -37.96 -6.46
N HIS A 580 -5.89 -37.21 -7.05
CA HIS A 580 -5.33 -37.36 -8.41
C HIS A 580 -6.23 -37.62 -9.64
N THR A 581 -7.56 -37.55 -9.54
CA THR A 581 -8.48 -37.84 -10.66
C THR A 581 -8.80 -36.60 -11.52
N GLY A 582 -8.17 -35.46 -11.20
CA GLY A 582 -8.36 -34.17 -11.83
C GLY A 582 -9.62 -33.47 -11.31
N TRP A 583 -9.53 -32.14 -11.24
CA TRP A 583 -10.66 -31.28 -10.92
C TRP A 583 -11.19 -30.67 -12.22
N PRO A 584 -12.52 -30.66 -12.48
CA PRO A 584 -13.59 -31.20 -11.64
C PRO A 584 -13.57 -32.74 -11.53
N PRO A 585 -14.13 -33.31 -10.43
CA PRO A 585 -14.21 -34.77 -10.24
C PRO A 585 -14.84 -35.45 -11.46
N LYS A 586 -14.27 -36.55 -11.93
CA LYS A 586 -14.89 -37.33 -13.02
C LYS A 586 -16.20 -37.95 -12.53
N GLN A 587 -17.32 -37.67 -13.19
CA GLN A 587 -18.54 -38.46 -12.99
C GLN A 587 -18.29 -39.89 -13.48
N THR A 588 -18.18 -40.86 -12.57
CA THR A 588 -18.44 -42.26 -12.86
C THR A 588 -19.92 -42.53 -12.65
N TYR A 589 -20.77 -41.99 -13.54
CA TYR A 589 -22.12 -42.50 -13.69
C TYR A 589 -22.21 -43.13 -15.07
N SER A 590 -22.32 -44.46 -15.10
CA SER A 590 -22.99 -45.14 -16.20
C SER A 590 -24.37 -44.51 -16.32
N LEU A 591 -24.58 -43.73 -17.37
CA LEU A 591 -25.91 -43.36 -17.84
C LEU A 591 -26.66 -44.67 -18.14
N CYS A 592 -27.29 -45.26 -17.12
CA CYS A 592 -28.41 -46.16 -17.32
C CYS A 592 -29.56 -45.29 -17.79
N ILE A 593 -29.54 -44.99 -19.09
CA ILE A 593 -30.72 -44.57 -19.82
C ILE A 593 -31.66 -45.78 -19.78
N TYR A 594 -32.69 -45.72 -18.94
CA TYR A 594 -33.88 -46.57 -19.04
C TYR A 594 -35.03 -45.74 -19.58
#